data_AF-A0A0B8PMR7-F1
#
_entry.id   AF-A0A0B8PMR7-F1
#
_cell.length_a   1.000
_cell.length_b   1.000
_cell.length_c   1.000
_cell.angle_alpha   90.00
_cell.angle_beta   90.00
_cell.angle_gamma   90.00
#
_symmetry.space_group_name_H-M   'P 1'
#
loop_
_entity.id
_entity.type
_entity.pdbx_description
1 polymer ?
#
loop_
_entity_poly.entity_id
_entity_poly.type
_entity_poly.pdbx_seq_one_letter_code
_entity_poly.pdbx_strand_id
1 'polypeptide(L)' 'MLMILSVFIVLIAELMNSAVEAVVDRIGPEVHELAGRAKDIGSAAVFVALALVAYIWAEALFF' A
#
# COMPACT_ATOMS: atom_id res chain seq x y z
N MET A 1 11.41 -8.43 16.31
CA MET A 1 9.98 -8.07 16.23
C MET A 1 9.71 -7.05 15.12
N LEU A 2 10.48 -5.96 15.03
CA LEU A 2 10.31 -4.91 14.00
C LEU A 2 10.37 -5.44 12.54
N MET A 3 11.30 -6.35 12.23
CA MET A 3 11.38 -6.97 10.90
C MET A 3 10.07 -7.63 10.47
N ILE A 4 9.46 -8.41 11.37
CA ILE A 4 8.18 -9.09 11.11
C ILE A 4 7.05 -8.07 10.99
N LEU A 5 6.94 -7.14 11.94
CA LEU A 5 5.89 -6.10 11.94
C LEU A 5 5.93 -5.25 10.66
N SER A 6 7.13 -4.92 10.15
CA SER A 6 7.27 -4.15 8.91
C SER A 6 6.62 -4.83 7.71
N VAL A 7 6.76 -6.17 7.60
CA VAL A 7 6.14 -6.96 6.54
C VAL A 7 4.63 -7.03 6.71
N PHE A 8 4.14 -7.17 7.95
CA PHE A 8 2.70 -7.13 8.23
C PHE A 8 2.06 -5.78 7.86
N ILE A 9 2.79 -4.66 8.01
CA ILE A 9 2.32 -3.35 7.57
C ILE A 9 2.12 -3.32 6.04
N VAL A 10 3.03 -3.92 5.27
CA VAL A 10 2.86 -4.06 3.81
C VAL A 10 1.61 -4.88 3.47
N LEU A 11 1.39 -5.99 4.17
CA LEU A 11 0.19 -6.82 3.96
C LEU A 11 -1.10 -6.03 4.26
N ILE A 12 -1.12 -5.23 5.33
CA ILE A 12 -2.27 -4.37 5.66
C ILE A 12 -2.48 -3.33 4.55
N ALA A 13 -1.41 -2.69 4.08
CA ALA A 13 -1.50 -1.69 3.01
C ALA A 13 -2.02 -2.30 1.69
N GLU A 14 -1.59 -3.51 1.33
CA GLU A 14 -2.07 -4.23 0.15
C GLU A 14 -3.55 -4.62 0.25
N LEU A 15 -3.99 -5.07 1.44
CA LEU A 15 -5.40 -5.37 1.70
C LEU A 15 -6.27 -4.10 1.58
N MET A 16 -5.77 -2.96 2.07
CA MET A 16 -6.44 -1.68 1.91
C MET A 16 -6.48 -1.22 0.46
N ASN A 17 -5.38 -1.34 -0.29
CA ASN A 17 -5.33 -1.02 -1.72
C ASN A 17 -6.34 -1.86 -2.50
N SER A 18 -6.35 -3.17 -2.27
CA SER A 18 -7.30 -4.10 -2.90
C SER A 18 -8.76 -3.78 -2.56
N ALA A 19 -9.05 -3.37 -1.32
CA ALA A 19 -10.39 -2.96 -0.92
C ALA A 19 -10.84 -1.68 -1.66
N VAL A 20 -9.93 -0.70 -1.82
CA VAL A 20 -10.21 0.52 -2.58
C VAL A 20 -10.45 0.19 -4.05
N GLU A 21 -9.60 -0.65 -4.67
CA GLU A 21 -9.77 -1.11 -6.05
C GLU A 21 -11.13 -1.80 -6.25
N ALA A 22 -11.51 -2.71 -5.35
CA ALA A 22 -12.79 -3.41 -5.42
C ALA A 22 -14.00 -2.46 -5.33
N VAL A 23 -13.93 -1.42 -4.49
CA VAL A 23 -14.98 -0.40 -4.38
C VAL A 23 -15.03 0.46 -5.64
N VAL A 24 -13.87 0.88 -6.14
CA VAL A 24 -13.77 1.74 -7.32
C VAL A 24 -14.24 1.01 -8.59
N ASP A 25 -13.82 -0.24 -8.78
CA ASP A 25 -14.15 -1.05 -9.95
C ASP A 25 -15.63 -1.45 -10.01
N ARG A 26 -16.32 -1.46 -8.86
CA ARG A 26 -17.77 -1.71 -8.78
C ARG A 26 -18.61 -0.59 -9.42
N ILE A 27 -18.13 0.66 -9.46
CA ILE A 27 -18.93 1.84 -9.84
C ILE A 27 -19.12 1.95 -11.37
N GLY A 28 -18.32 1.25 -12.18
CA GLY A 28 -18.47 1.17 -13.63
C GLY A 28 -17.25 1.68 -14.41
N PRO A 29 -17.20 1.48 -15.75
CA PRO A 29 -16.04 1.79 -16.60
C PRO A 29 -15.91 3.29 -16.95
N GLU A 30 -16.83 4.14 -16.47
CA GLU A 30 -16.76 5.58 -16.69
C GLU A 30 -15.56 6.16 -15.94
N VAL A 31 -14.62 6.77 -16.66
CA VAL A 31 -13.41 7.34 -16.07
C VAL A 31 -13.79 8.49 -15.14
N HIS A 32 -13.79 8.23 -13.84
CA HIS A 32 -13.99 9.24 -12.82
C HIS A 32 -12.62 9.69 -12.31
N GLU A 33 -12.30 10.99 -12.39
CA GLU A 33 -11.03 11.52 -11.86
C GLU A 33 -10.81 11.14 -10.38
N LEU A 34 -11.90 11.09 -9.60
CA LEU A 34 -11.87 10.67 -8.20
C LEU A 34 -11.54 9.18 -8.03
N ALA A 35 -11.98 8.32 -8.95
CA ALA A 35 -11.67 6.90 -8.95
C ALA A 35 -10.17 6.65 -9.22
N GLY A 36 -9.60 7.39 -10.18
CA GLY A 36 -8.15 7.36 -10.44
C GLY A 36 -7.35 7.78 -9.21
N ARG A 37 -7.72 8.92 -8.60
CA ARG A 37 -7.07 9.40 -7.37
C ARG A 37 -7.16 8.40 -6.21
N ALA A 38 -8.29 7.71 -6.04
CA ALA A 38 -8.43 6.71 -5.00
C ALA A 38 -7.44 5.55 -5.18
N LYS A 39 -7.27 5.05 -6.41
CA LYS A 39 -6.29 4.01 -6.74
C LYS A 39 -4.85 4.48 -6.55
N ASP A 40 -4.53 5.70 -6.98
CA ASP A 40 -3.20 6.27 -6.82
C ASP A 40 -2.81 6.39 -5.34
N ILE A 41 -3.74 6.83 -4.48
CA ILE A 41 -3.53 6.92 -3.03
C ILE A 41 -3.34 5.51 -2.42
N GLY A 42 -4.11 4.52 -2.85
CA GLY A 42 -3.95 3.13 -2.40
C GLY A 42 -2.56 2.58 -2.73
N SER A 43 -2.12 2.75 -3.98
CA SER A 43 -0.78 2.35 -4.42
C SER A 43 0.34 3.13 -3.72
N ALA A 44 0.13 4.42 -3.45
CA ALA A 44 1.08 5.23 -2.69
C ALA A 44 1.23 4.75 -1.23
N ALA A 45 0.16 4.28 -0.60
CA ALA A 45 0.23 3.69 0.75
C ALA A 45 1.08 2.41 0.76
N VAL A 46 0.94 1.54 -0.25
CA VAL A 46 1.79 0.36 -0.42
C VAL A 46 3.26 0.76 -0.61
N PHE A 47 3.53 1.76 -1.44
CA PHE A 47 4.89 2.25 -1.66
C PHE A 47 5.54 2.76 -0.37
N VAL A 48 4.82 3.53 0.45
CA VAL A 48 5.32 4.02 1.75
C VAL A 48 5.59 2.85 2.70
N ALA A 49 4.73 1.84 2.73
CA ALA A 49 4.95 0.64 3.53
C ALA A 49 6.21 -0.14 3.09
N LEU A 50 6.45 -0.26 1.79
CA LEU A 50 7.65 -0.89 1.24
C LEU A 50 8.92 -0.06 1.56
N ALA A 51 8.85 1.26 1.50
CA ALA A 51 9.96 2.13 1.89
C ALA A 51 10.31 1.96 3.38
N LEU A 52 9.30 1.80 4.24
CA LEU A 52 9.50 1.49 5.66
C LEU A 52 10.18 0.12 5.86
N VAL A 53 9.78 -0.91 5.12
CA VAL A 53 10.45 -2.21 5.14
C VAL A 53 11.91 -2.06 4.73
N ALA A 54 12.19 -1.40 3.60
CA ALA A 54 13.55 -1.19 3.12
C ALA A 54 14.42 -0.47 4.17
N TYR A 55 13.88 0.56 4.82
CA TYR A 55 14.56 1.29 5.89
C TYR A 55 14.85 0.39 7.10
N ILE A 56 13.85 -0.31 7.65
CA ILE A 56 14.00 -1.16 8.83
C ILE A 56 15.02 -2.28 8.57
N TRP A 57 14.99 -2.87 7.37
CA TRP A 57 15.90 -3.94 7.01
C TRP A 57 17.32 -3.43 6.77
N ALA A 58 17.49 -2.26 6.15
CA ALA A 58 18.80 -1.64 6.00
C ALA A 58 19.43 -1.34 7.37
N GLU A 59 18.66 -0.76 8.29
CA GLU A 59 19.11 -0.53 9.66
C GLU A 59 19.53 -1.83 10.34
N ALA A 60 18.70 -2.88 10.29
CA ALA A 60 19.00 -4.15 10.96
C ALA A 60 20.17 -4.97 10.37
N LEU A 61 20.56 -4.71 9.11
CA LEU A 61 21.63 -5.44 8.43
C LEU A 61 22.98 -4.71 8.44
N PHE A 62 22.95 -3.38 8.45
CA PHE A 62 24.15 -2.54 8.31
C PHE A 62 24.55 -1.79 9.59
N PHE A 63 23.69 -1.77 10.61
CA PHE A 63 23.95 -1.17 11.92
C PHE A 63 23.60 -2.15 13.05
#